data_AF-R4X7E1-F1
#
_entry.id   AF-R4X7E1-F1
#
_cell.length_a   1.000
_cell.length_b   1.000
_cell.length_c   1.000
_cell.angle_alpha   90.00
_cell.angle_beta   90.00
_cell.angle_gamma   90.00
#
_symmetry.space_group_name_H-M   'P 1'
#
loop_
_entity.id
_entity.type
_entity.pdbx_description
1 polymer ?
#
loop_
_entity_poly.entity_id
_entity_poly.type
_entity_poly.pdbx_seq_one_letter_code
_entity_poly.pdbx_strand_id
1 'polypeptide(L)'
;MTSTMPLPSIDFDNLAQLKSRMSAFTTRFDQFIIAGREQLRKERDEFATGMAEDRLLQRTNQQAIEATLREQKELEATLQNEKLEVHDMQASIEDYSAKRNKMIEYKDALEQQTQGVQEIMNKKREVMAAKRHDLTIQNVKNKPELQTWETQLGMRIESAGTDMLRFEFSRINDRDINMPHSFVIDLATSMYAVTECQPQLSTMQAIEFRALY
;
A
#
# COMPACT_ATOMS: atom_id res chain seq x y z
N MET A 1 146.46 -20.12 48.67
CA MET A 1 146.20 -21.03 47.53
C MET A 1 144.70 -21.05 47.29
N THR A 2 144.31 -20.74 46.06
CA THR A 2 142.95 -20.45 45.59
C THR A 2 142.06 -21.70 45.58
N SER A 3 140.93 -21.67 46.28
CA SER A 3 139.89 -22.70 46.18
C SER A 3 138.66 -22.10 45.50
N THR A 4 138.40 -22.55 44.29
CA THR A 4 137.31 -22.17 43.38
C THR A 4 136.01 -22.81 43.85
N MET A 5 135.04 -21.96 44.20
CA MET A 5 133.67 -22.36 44.52
C MET A 5 132.90 -22.61 43.20
N PRO A 6 132.32 -23.80 42.97
CA PRO A 6 131.60 -24.07 41.73
C PRO A 6 130.28 -23.30 41.70
N LEU A 7 130.03 -22.58 40.60
CA LEU A 7 128.74 -21.94 40.35
C LEU A 7 127.62 -23.00 40.36
N PRO A 8 126.44 -22.69 40.92
CA PRO A 8 125.30 -23.59 40.91
C PRO A 8 124.86 -23.82 39.45
N SER A 9 124.99 -25.07 39.00
CA SER A 9 124.45 -25.54 37.72
C SER A 9 122.93 -25.48 37.79
N ILE A 10 122.34 -24.57 37.02
CA ILE A 10 120.90 -24.59 36.77
C ILE A 10 120.63 -25.84 35.92
N ASP A 11 119.79 -26.74 36.42
CA ASP A 11 119.39 -27.96 35.72
C ASP A 11 118.67 -27.61 34.42
N PHE A 12 119.37 -27.75 33.29
CA PHE A 12 118.86 -27.42 31.96
C PHE A 12 117.76 -28.40 31.46
N ASP A 13 117.61 -29.56 32.11
CA ASP A 13 116.55 -30.53 31.81
C ASP A 13 115.15 -30.03 32.24
N ASN A 14 115.06 -29.32 33.37
CA ASN A 14 113.80 -28.70 33.83
C ASN A 14 113.40 -27.48 32.99
N LEU A 15 114.38 -26.77 32.41
CA LEU A 15 114.16 -25.64 31.51
C LEU A 15 113.60 -26.11 30.16
N ALA A 16 114.08 -27.23 29.63
CA ALA A 16 113.55 -27.85 28.41
C ALA A 16 112.10 -28.34 28.61
N GLN A 17 111.81 -28.96 29.76
CA GLN A 17 110.46 -29.39 30.11
C GLN A 17 109.50 -28.21 30.34
N LEU A 18 109.95 -27.15 31.03
CA LEU A 18 109.19 -25.93 31.22
C LEU A 18 108.91 -25.21 29.90
N LYS A 19 109.89 -25.15 28.99
CA LYS A 19 109.74 -24.57 27.65
C LYS A 19 108.74 -25.35 26.80
N SER A 20 108.74 -26.68 26.90
CA SER A 20 107.73 -27.56 26.26
C SER A 20 106.32 -27.37 26.85
N ARG A 21 106.20 -27.24 28.18
CA ARG A 21 104.90 -26.94 28.81
C ARG A 21 104.40 -25.54 28.47
N MET A 22 105.29 -24.56 28.38
CA MET A 22 104.97 -23.20 27.96
C MET A 22 104.54 -23.16 26.50
N SER A 23 105.23 -23.85 25.58
CA SER A 23 104.77 -23.91 24.19
C SER A 23 103.40 -24.59 24.07
N ALA A 24 103.19 -25.72 24.77
CA ALA A 24 101.90 -26.40 24.78
C ALA A 24 100.77 -25.56 25.40
N PHE A 25 101.08 -24.78 26.45
CA PHE A 25 100.14 -23.83 27.03
C PHE A 25 99.82 -22.69 26.06
N THR A 26 100.82 -22.08 25.45
CA THR A 26 100.62 -21.02 24.44
C THR A 26 99.79 -21.52 23.27
N THR A 27 100.05 -22.73 22.74
CA THR A 27 99.23 -23.31 21.67
C THR A 27 97.78 -23.55 22.10
N ARG A 28 97.54 -24.08 23.30
CA ARG A 28 96.18 -24.28 23.82
C ARG A 28 95.47 -22.95 24.10
N PHE A 29 96.21 -21.96 24.57
CA PHE A 29 95.69 -20.62 24.83
C PHE A 29 95.33 -19.91 23.52
N ASP A 30 96.20 -19.98 22.50
CA ASP A 30 95.92 -19.46 21.17
C ASP A 30 94.70 -20.14 20.54
N GLN A 31 94.59 -21.47 20.67
CA GLN A 31 93.40 -22.22 20.24
C GLN A 31 92.13 -21.78 20.98
N PHE A 32 92.20 -21.56 22.30
CA PHE A 32 91.09 -21.05 23.09
C PHE A 32 90.68 -19.64 22.67
N ILE A 33 91.63 -18.74 22.42
CA ILE A 33 91.37 -17.39 21.93
C ILE A 33 90.77 -17.41 20.52
N ILE A 34 91.23 -18.29 19.64
CA ILE A 34 90.66 -18.48 18.30
C ILE A 34 89.23 -19.00 18.40
N ALA A 35 88.99 -20.05 19.18
CA ALA A 35 87.67 -20.62 19.40
C ALA A 35 86.70 -19.62 20.04
N GLY A 36 87.16 -18.85 21.03
CA GLY A 36 86.37 -17.79 21.67
C GLY A 36 86.02 -16.65 20.70
N ARG A 37 86.96 -16.25 19.83
CA ARG A 37 86.71 -15.25 18.78
C ARG A 37 85.73 -15.75 17.72
N GLU A 38 85.83 -17.02 17.33
CA GLU A 38 84.86 -17.62 16.40
C GLU A 38 83.46 -17.71 17.02
N GLN A 39 83.35 -18.10 18.29
CA GLN A 39 82.08 -18.16 19.00
C GLN A 39 81.44 -16.77 19.14
N LEU A 40 82.20 -15.77 19.59
CA LEU A 40 81.73 -14.39 19.65
C LEU A 40 81.30 -13.86 18.29
N ARG A 41 82.01 -14.22 17.22
CA ARG A 41 81.63 -13.82 15.86
C ARG A 41 80.31 -14.48 15.46
N LYS A 42 80.14 -15.78 15.70
CA LYS A 42 78.88 -16.50 15.41
C LYS A 42 77.71 -15.89 16.16
N GLU A 43 77.83 -15.68 17.48
CA GLU A 43 76.78 -15.06 18.29
C GLU A 43 76.44 -13.65 17.79
N ARG A 44 77.44 -12.87 17.36
CA ARG A 44 77.20 -11.53 16.81
C ARG A 44 76.51 -11.58 15.45
N ASP A 45 76.86 -12.53 14.60
CA ASP A 45 76.25 -12.73 13.28
C ASP A 45 74.81 -13.25 13.43
N GLU A 46 74.56 -14.18 14.36
CA GLU A 46 73.22 -14.68 14.72
C GLU A 46 72.34 -13.56 15.29
N PHE A 47 72.87 -12.75 16.21
CA PHE A 47 72.15 -11.60 16.77
C PHE A 47 71.84 -10.54 15.71
N ALA A 48 72.78 -10.27 14.79
CA ALA A 48 72.56 -9.34 13.69
C ALA A 48 71.46 -9.83 12.74
N THR A 49 71.44 -11.13 12.44
CA THR A 49 70.39 -11.79 11.65
C THR A 49 69.04 -11.69 12.35
N GLY A 50 68.96 -12.07 13.64
CA GLY A 50 67.73 -12.03 14.42
C GLY A 50 67.14 -10.63 14.53
N MET A 51 67.98 -9.60 14.76
CA MET A 51 67.52 -8.21 14.75
C MET A 51 67.00 -7.75 13.38
N ALA A 52 67.55 -8.27 12.28
CA ALA A 52 67.05 -7.96 10.94
C ALA A 52 65.69 -8.62 10.69
N GLU A 53 65.52 -9.86 11.13
CA GLU A 53 64.25 -10.60 11.08
C GLU A 53 63.18 -9.93 11.93
N ASP A 54 63.47 -9.57 13.18
CA ASP A 54 62.55 -8.87 14.08
C ASP A 54 62.09 -7.53 13.48
N ARG A 55 63.02 -6.77 12.88
CA ARG A 55 62.68 -5.51 12.21
C ARG A 55 61.79 -5.72 10.99
N LEU A 56 62.00 -6.80 10.23
CA LEU A 56 61.13 -7.16 9.11
C LEU A 56 59.75 -7.55 9.63
N LEU A 57 59.68 -8.42 10.64
CA LEU A 57 58.44 -8.87 11.25
C LEU A 57 57.63 -7.69 11.81
N GLN A 58 58.30 -6.77 12.51
CA GLN A 58 57.68 -5.55 13.03
C GLN A 58 57.09 -4.69 11.90
N ARG A 59 57.83 -4.49 10.81
CA ARG A 59 57.32 -3.74 9.64
C ARG A 59 56.12 -4.41 9.01
N THR A 60 56.18 -5.73 8.82
CA THR A 60 55.07 -6.51 8.24
C THR A 60 53.83 -6.45 9.14
N ASN A 61 54.00 -6.61 10.45
CA ASN A 61 52.91 -6.50 11.41
C ASN A 61 52.31 -5.09 11.44
N GLN A 62 53.14 -4.05 11.38
CA GLN A 62 52.67 -2.66 11.30
C GLN A 62 51.81 -2.44 10.05
N GLN A 63 52.25 -2.93 8.90
CA GLN A 63 51.49 -2.84 7.65
C GLN A 63 50.18 -3.63 7.70
N ALA A 64 50.19 -4.82 8.29
CA ALA A 64 48.99 -5.61 8.47
C ALA A 64 47.96 -4.90 9.37
N ILE A 65 48.41 -4.32 10.49
CA ILE A 65 47.57 -3.53 11.39
C ILE A 65 46.94 -2.34 10.65
N GLU A 66 47.74 -1.61 9.87
CA GLU A 66 47.24 -0.48 9.08
C GLU A 66 46.24 -0.89 8.00
N ALA A 67 46.43 -2.06 7.38
CA ALA A 67 45.49 -2.61 6.41
C ALA A 67 44.16 -2.98 7.08
N THR A 68 44.22 -3.69 8.21
CA THR A 68 43.01 -4.10 8.95
C THR A 68 42.26 -2.90 9.52
N LEU A 69 42.96 -1.86 9.99
CA LEU A 69 42.32 -0.61 10.45
C LEU A 69 41.61 0.13 9.32
N ARG A 70 42.18 0.12 8.11
CA ARG A 70 41.53 0.69 6.92
C ARG A 70 40.27 -0.09 6.56
N GLU A 71 40.36 -1.41 6.49
CA GLU A 71 39.23 -2.29 6.21
C GLU A 71 38.11 -2.14 7.24
N GLN A 72 38.46 -2.07 8.54
CA GLN A 72 37.47 -1.82 9.59
C GLN A 72 36.74 -0.49 9.38
N LYS A 73 37.47 0.58 9.04
CA LYS A 73 36.86 1.89 8.82
C LYS A 73 35.94 1.90 7.59
N GLU A 74 36.30 1.20 6.53
CA GLU A 74 35.45 1.03 5.34
C GLU A 74 34.19 0.22 5.66
N LEU A 75 34.32 -0.84 6.45
CA LEU A 75 33.19 -1.65 6.90
C LEU A 75 32.24 -0.83 7.80
N GLU A 76 32.78 -0.05 8.73
CA GLU A 76 31.99 0.84 9.59
C GLU A 76 31.21 1.88 8.78
N ALA A 77 31.84 2.49 7.77
CA ALA A 77 31.18 3.42 6.86
C ALA A 77 30.05 2.73 6.06
N THR A 78 30.31 1.52 5.56
CA THR A 78 29.31 0.73 4.84
C THR A 78 28.12 0.39 5.74
N LEU A 79 28.38 -0.05 6.98
CA LEU A 79 27.35 -0.35 7.97
C LEU A 79 26.49 0.87 8.34
N GLN A 80 27.10 2.06 8.41
CA GLN A 80 26.36 3.29 8.65
C GLN A 80 25.44 3.63 7.48
N ASN A 81 25.92 3.49 6.24
CA ASN A 81 25.12 3.73 5.05
C ASN A 81 23.96 2.73 4.96
N GLU A 82 24.22 1.45 5.16
CA GLU A 82 23.18 0.41 5.16
C GLU A 82 22.11 0.68 6.23
N LYS A 83 22.50 1.14 7.42
CA LYS A 83 21.54 1.52 8.46
C LYS A 83 20.63 2.67 8.04
N LEU A 84 21.18 3.67 7.36
CA LEU A 84 20.39 4.80 6.84
C LEU A 84 19.45 4.32 5.73
N GLU A 85 19.91 3.47 4.81
CA GLU A 85 19.08 2.90 3.76
C GLU A 85 17.94 2.04 4.32
N VAL A 86 18.21 1.22 5.34
CA VAL A 86 17.17 0.43 6.03
C VAL A 86 16.14 1.34 6.67
N HIS A 87 16.56 2.42 7.32
CA HIS A 87 15.65 3.40 7.91
C HIS A 87 14.76 4.05 6.85
N ASP A 88 15.33 4.48 5.72
CA ASP A 88 14.59 5.14 4.64
C ASP A 88 13.63 4.17 3.92
N MET A 89 14.05 2.91 3.74
CA MET A 89 13.18 1.84 3.24
C MET A 89 12.01 1.59 4.20
N GLN A 90 12.28 1.51 5.50
CA GLN A 90 11.24 1.29 6.51
C GLN A 90 10.22 2.45 6.53
N ALA A 91 10.69 3.69 6.48
CA ALA A 91 9.82 4.86 6.36
C ALA A 91 8.96 4.81 5.08
N SER A 92 9.56 4.40 3.97
CA SER A 92 8.82 4.22 2.70
C SER A 92 7.75 3.13 2.82
N ILE A 93 8.05 2.01 3.47
CA ILE A 93 7.08 0.92 3.70
C ILE A 93 5.90 1.42 4.54
N GLU A 94 6.16 2.19 5.60
CA GLU A 94 5.14 2.78 6.45
C GLU A 94 4.23 3.73 5.67
N ASP A 95 4.81 4.59 4.83
CA ASP A 95 4.07 5.47 3.94
C ASP A 95 3.18 4.72 2.94
N TYR A 96 3.70 3.66 2.30
CA TYR A 96 2.93 2.84 1.38
C TYR A 96 1.83 2.06 2.10
N SER A 97 2.10 1.56 3.30
CA SER A 97 1.11 0.89 4.15
C SER A 97 -0.03 1.83 4.54
N ALA A 98 0.29 3.05 4.97
CA ALA A 98 -0.69 4.07 5.30
C ALA A 98 -1.55 4.46 4.09
N LYS A 99 -0.94 4.63 2.91
CA LYS A 99 -1.67 4.90 1.66
C LYS A 99 -2.58 3.73 1.29
N ARG A 100 -2.11 2.49 1.41
CA ARG A 100 -2.91 1.29 1.16
C ARG A 100 -4.13 1.23 2.07
N ASN A 101 -3.95 1.46 3.37
CA ASN A 101 -5.04 1.40 4.34
C ASN A 101 -6.11 2.47 4.04
N LYS A 102 -5.70 3.70 3.72
CA LYS A 102 -6.63 4.76 3.30
C LYS A 102 -7.43 4.39 2.05
N MET A 103 -6.79 3.74 1.07
CA MET A 103 -7.47 3.29 -0.15
C MET A 103 -8.46 2.15 0.12
N ILE A 104 -8.15 1.24 1.05
CA ILE A 104 -9.07 0.19 1.48
C ILE A 104 -10.29 0.82 2.17
N GLU A 105 -10.08 1.73 3.12
CA GLU A 105 -11.17 2.44 3.81
C GLU A 105 -12.07 3.19 2.82
N TYR A 106 -11.48 3.88 1.84
CA TYR A 106 -12.23 4.59 0.80
C TYR A 106 -13.03 3.63 -0.09
N LYS A 107 -12.43 2.49 -0.47
CA LYS A 107 -13.08 1.45 -1.25
C LYS A 107 -14.28 0.87 -0.48
N ASP A 108 -14.09 0.52 0.78
CA ASP A 108 -15.14 -0.06 1.62
C ASP A 108 -16.30 0.92 1.81
N ALA A 109 -16.00 2.21 2.00
CA ALA A 109 -17.02 3.26 2.08
C ALA A 109 -17.83 3.38 0.78
N LEU A 110 -17.17 3.33 -0.38
CA LEU A 110 -17.85 3.36 -1.69
C LEU A 110 -18.69 2.11 -1.94
N GLU A 111 -18.21 0.93 -1.53
CA GLU A 111 -18.98 -0.31 -1.64
C GLU A 111 -20.25 -0.25 -0.79
N GLN A 112 -20.16 0.25 0.46
CA GLN A 112 -21.32 0.46 1.32
C GLN A 112 -22.32 1.46 0.73
N GLN A 113 -21.84 2.58 0.18
CA GLN A 113 -22.71 3.56 -0.49
C GLN A 113 -23.41 2.95 -1.70
N THR A 114 -22.69 2.18 -2.51
CA THR A 114 -23.23 1.51 -3.70
C THR A 114 -24.32 0.51 -3.31
N GLN A 115 -24.07 -0.30 -2.28
CA GLN A 115 -25.06 -1.25 -1.75
C GLN A 115 -26.31 -0.52 -1.24
N GLY A 116 -26.15 0.54 -0.46
CA GLY A 116 -27.28 1.34 0.05
C GLY A 116 -28.12 1.95 -1.08
N VAL A 117 -27.49 2.51 -2.11
CA VAL A 117 -28.20 3.05 -3.29
C VAL A 117 -28.91 1.95 -4.06
N GLN A 118 -28.28 0.78 -4.22
CA GLN A 118 -28.89 -0.36 -4.92
C GLN A 118 -30.13 -0.87 -4.20
N GLU A 119 -30.11 -0.94 -2.86
CA GLU A 119 -31.29 -1.32 -2.07
C GLU A 119 -32.44 -0.32 -2.23
N ILE A 120 -32.14 0.99 -2.19
CA ILE A 120 -33.15 2.04 -2.41
C ILE A 120 -33.75 1.94 -3.80
N MET A 121 -32.91 1.71 -4.83
CA MET A 121 -33.37 1.51 -6.20
C MET A 121 -34.28 0.28 -6.33
N ASN A 122 -33.91 -0.84 -5.71
CA ASN A 122 -34.69 -2.07 -5.75
C ASN A 122 -36.07 -1.85 -5.09
N LYS A 123 -36.11 -1.28 -3.88
CA LYS A 123 -37.37 -0.93 -3.20
C LYS A 123 -38.25 -0.01 -4.05
N LYS A 124 -37.66 1.02 -4.67
CA LYS A 124 -38.42 1.93 -5.56
C LYS A 124 -38.97 1.21 -6.78
N ARG A 125 -38.19 0.29 -7.39
CA ARG A 125 -38.64 -0.51 -8.53
C ARG A 125 -39.79 -1.43 -8.14
N GLU A 126 -39.72 -2.08 -6.98
CA GLU A 126 -40.79 -2.94 -6.46
C GLU A 126 -42.09 -2.16 -6.24
N VAL A 127 -42.03 -0.99 -5.59
CA VAL A 127 -43.21 -0.14 -5.38
C VAL A 127 -43.81 0.32 -6.71
N MET A 128 -42.98 0.72 -7.68
CA MET A 128 -43.47 1.13 -9.01
C MET A 128 -44.07 -0.05 -9.78
N ALA A 129 -43.49 -1.25 -9.67
CA ALA A 129 -44.01 -2.45 -10.28
C ALA A 129 -45.37 -2.84 -9.69
N ALA A 130 -45.50 -2.83 -8.36
CA ALA A 130 -46.76 -3.07 -7.67
C ALA A 130 -47.83 -2.06 -8.09
N LYS A 131 -47.53 -0.77 -8.05
CA LYS A 131 -48.46 0.28 -8.51
C LYS A 131 -48.89 0.09 -9.96
N ARG A 132 -47.97 -0.28 -10.85
CA ARG A 132 -48.29 -0.54 -12.26
C ARG A 132 -49.19 -1.77 -12.42
N HIS A 133 -48.94 -2.80 -11.64
CA HIS A 133 -49.76 -4.01 -11.62
C HIS A 133 -51.19 -3.68 -11.17
N ASP A 134 -51.34 -2.94 -10.07
CA ASP A 134 -52.64 -2.51 -9.54
C ASP A 134 -53.41 -1.65 -10.54
N LEU A 135 -52.75 -0.67 -11.17
CA LEU A 135 -53.35 0.15 -12.23
C LEU A 135 -53.78 -0.68 -13.43
N THR A 136 -53.02 -1.71 -13.78
CA THR A 136 -53.36 -2.61 -14.89
C THR A 136 -54.61 -3.43 -14.55
N ILE A 137 -54.69 -3.98 -13.33
CA ILE A 137 -55.87 -4.71 -12.86
C ILE A 137 -57.09 -3.78 -12.84
N GLN A 138 -56.94 -2.57 -12.30
CA GLN A 138 -58.02 -1.58 -12.28
C GLN A 138 -58.47 -1.23 -13.69
N ASN A 139 -57.55 -0.97 -14.63
CA ASN A 139 -57.91 -0.65 -16.01
C ASN A 139 -58.69 -1.80 -16.68
N VAL A 140 -58.24 -3.04 -16.48
CA VAL A 140 -58.91 -4.24 -17.01
C VAL A 140 -60.33 -4.41 -16.46
N LYS A 141 -60.60 -4.02 -15.20
CA LYS A 141 -61.94 -4.06 -14.60
C LYS A 141 -62.81 -2.87 -14.96
N ASN A 142 -62.24 -1.66 -14.97
CA ASN A 142 -62.96 -0.43 -15.21
C ASN A 142 -63.55 -0.38 -16.63
N LYS A 143 -62.85 -0.94 -17.64
CA LYS A 143 -63.33 -0.93 -19.03
C LYS A 143 -64.66 -1.70 -19.23
N PRO A 144 -64.79 -2.98 -18.84
CA PRO A 144 -66.07 -3.69 -18.96
C PRO A 144 -67.14 -3.14 -18.03
N GLU A 145 -66.77 -2.66 -16.84
CA GLU A 145 -67.72 -1.99 -15.94
C GLU A 145 -68.29 -0.72 -16.60
N LEU A 146 -67.43 0.16 -17.12
CA LEU A 146 -67.85 1.37 -17.84
C LEU A 146 -68.76 1.03 -19.02
N GLN A 147 -68.40 0.04 -19.83
CA GLN A 147 -69.22 -0.39 -20.96
C GLN A 147 -70.59 -0.92 -20.51
N THR A 148 -70.64 -1.61 -19.36
CA THR A 148 -71.90 -2.08 -18.77
C THR A 148 -72.78 -0.91 -18.35
N TRP A 149 -72.22 0.08 -17.66
CA TRP A 149 -72.92 1.30 -17.27
C TRP A 149 -73.39 2.12 -18.47
N GLU A 150 -72.53 2.32 -19.47
CA GLU A 150 -72.88 3.01 -20.71
C GLU A 150 -74.03 2.31 -21.43
N THR A 151 -74.03 0.98 -21.48
CA THR A 151 -75.08 0.20 -22.14
C THR A 151 -76.40 0.19 -21.36
N GLN A 152 -76.34 0.12 -20.01
CA GLN A 152 -77.52 0.07 -19.14
C GLN A 152 -78.18 1.45 -19.01
N LEU A 153 -77.40 2.49 -18.78
CA LEU A 153 -77.88 3.87 -18.65
C LEU A 153 -78.16 4.50 -20.00
N GLY A 154 -77.57 3.97 -21.09
CA GLY A 154 -77.63 4.59 -22.40
C GLY A 154 -76.93 5.95 -22.40
N MET A 155 -75.93 6.16 -21.55
CA MET A 155 -75.27 7.44 -21.38
C MET A 155 -73.75 7.27 -21.42
N ARG A 156 -73.07 8.14 -22.14
CA ARG A 156 -71.62 8.21 -22.26
C ARG A 156 -71.11 9.57 -21.79
N ILE A 157 -70.02 9.58 -21.05
CA ILE A 157 -69.40 10.81 -20.57
C ILE A 157 -68.00 10.92 -21.18
N GLU A 158 -67.77 11.98 -21.93
CA GLU A 158 -66.49 12.26 -22.58
C GLU A 158 -65.92 13.59 -22.07
N SER A 159 -64.59 13.72 -22.06
CA SER A 159 -63.96 15.02 -21.82
C SER A 159 -63.98 15.81 -23.12
N ALA A 160 -64.60 17.00 -23.09
CA ALA A 160 -64.68 17.90 -24.24
C ALA A 160 -63.57 18.98 -24.23
N GLY A 161 -62.74 19.01 -23.19
CA GLY A 161 -61.68 20.00 -22.99
C GLY A 161 -61.23 20.07 -21.54
N THR A 162 -60.35 21.02 -21.23
CA THR A 162 -59.95 21.33 -19.85
C THR A 162 -61.18 21.78 -19.06
N ASP A 163 -61.49 21.05 -17.98
CA ASP A 163 -62.64 21.30 -17.11
C ASP A 163 -64.02 21.26 -17.81
N MET A 164 -64.13 20.62 -18.99
CA MET A 164 -65.39 20.46 -19.71
C MET A 164 -65.76 18.98 -19.89
N LEU A 165 -66.97 18.62 -19.50
CA LEU A 165 -67.53 17.27 -19.68
C LEU A 165 -68.72 17.30 -20.64
N ARG A 166 -68.70 16.42 -21.64
CA ARG A 166 -69.81 16.17 -22.56
C ARG A 166 -70.54 14.91 -22.11
N PHE A 167 -71.83 15.04 -21.86
CA PHE A 167 -72.74 13.93 -21.60
C PHE A 167 -73.49 13.64 -22.90
N GLU A 168 -73.43 12.41 -23.38
CA GLU A 168 -74.13 11.94 -24.57
C GLU A 168 -75.11 10.83 -24.17
N PHE A 169 -76.36 10.97 -24.55
CA PHE A 169 -77.42 10.02 -24.26
C PHE A 169 -77.88 9.37 -25.56
N SER A 170 -77.94 8.05 -25.52
CA SER A 170 -78.49 7.16 -26.52
C SER A 170 -79.84 6.62 -26.04
N ARG A 171 -80.72 6.20 -26.96
CA ARG A 171 -82.05 5.62 -26.64
C ARG A 171 -83.06 6.56 -25.95
N ILE A 172 -82.92 7.88 -26.11
CA ILE A 172 -83.94 8.83 -25.63
C ILE A 172 -85.21 8.80 -26.49
N ASN A 173 -85.08 8.56 -27.79
CA ASN A 173 -86.18 8.54 -28.74
C ASN A 173 -86.36 7.13 -29.32
N ASP A 174 -87.48 6.46 -29.00
CA ASP A 174 -87.80 5.11 -29.48
C ASP A 174 -87.95 5.02 -31.00
N ARG A 175 -88.15 6.16 -31.69
CA ARG A 175 -88.29 6.22 -33.16
C ARG A 175 -86.95 6.39 -33.89
N ASP A 176 -85.96 6.98 -33.23
CA ASP A 176 -84.65 7.25 -33.84
C ASP A 176 -83.55 7.12 -32.79
N ILE A 177 -83.04 5.89 -32.65
CA ILE A 177 -82.10 5.48 -31.59
C ILE A 177 -80.75 6.20 -31.72
N ASN A 178 -80.41 6.67 -32.92
CA ASN A 178 -79.11 7.29 -33.24
C ASN A 178 -79.12 8.82 -33.17
N MET A 179 -80.23 9.46 -32.80
CA MET A 179 -80.25 10.92 -32.67
C MET A 179 -79.35 11.35 -31.49
N PRO A 180 -78.29 12.15 -31.72
CA PRO A 180 -77.35 12.52 -30.66
C PRO A 180 -78.02 13.51 -29.71
N HIS A 181 -78.30 13.06 -28.48
CA HIS A 181 -78.74 13.93 -27.40
C HIS A 181 -77.53 14.19 -26.51
N SER A 182 -76.96 15.38 -26.56
CA SER A 182 -75.76 15.67 -25.77
C SER A 182 -75.79 17.06 -25.16
N PHE A 183 -75.12 17.21 -24.03
CA PHE A 183 -74.84 18.53 -23.46
C PHE A 183 -73.43 18.59 -22.88
N VAL A 184 -72.85 19.79 -22.86
CA VAL A 184 -71.52 20.04 -22.31
C VAL A 184 -71.65 20.91 -21.06
N ILE A 185 -71.03 20.48 -19.96
CA ILE A 185 -70.94 21.23 -18.71
C ILE A 185 -69.51 21.75 -18.55
N ASP A 186 -69.40 23.04 -18.23
CA ASP A 186 -68.18 23.67 -17.76
C ASP A 186 -68.08 23.54 -16.22
N LEU A 187 -66.97 22.97 -15.76
CA LEU A 187 -66.62 22.73 -14.36
C LEU A 187 -65.56 23.72 -13.85
N ALA A 188 -65.09 24.67 -14.67
CA ALA A 188 -64.03 25.60 -14.29
C ALA A 188 -64.44 26.56 -13.15
N THR A 189 -65.73 26.75 -12.94
CA THR A 189 -66.27 27.61 -11.87
C THR A 189 -67.19 26.84 -10.93
N SER A 190 -67.36 27.32 -9.70
CA SER A 190 -68.25 26.72 -8.68
C SER A 190 -69.73 26.71 -9.10
N MET A 191 -70.08 27.45 -10.15
CA MET A 191 -71.39 27.44 -10.77
C MET A 191 -71.30 26.68 -12.10
N TYR A 192 -71.81 25.45 -12.12
CA TYR A 192 -71.82 24.64 -13.33
C TYR A 192 -72.73 25.27 -14.38
N ALA A 193 -72.17 25.56 -15.56
CA ALA A 193 -72.89 26.13 -16.68
C ALA A 193 -72.94 25.13 -17.84
N VAL A 194 -74.11 24.96 -18.45
CA VAL A 194 -74.26 24.16 -19.67
C VAL A 194 -73.92 25.05 -20.87
N THR A 195 -72.81 24.78 -21.54
CA THR A 195 -72.30 25.58 -22.67
C THR A 195 -72.92 25.17 -24.01
N GLU A 196 -73.15 23.88 -24.21
CA GLU A 196 -73.75 23.33 -25.43
C GLU A 196 -74.84 22.33 -25.08
N CYS A 197 -75.95 22.31 -25.81
CA CYS A 197 -77.01 21.32 -25.66
C CYS A 197 -77.64 21.00 -27.02
N GLN A 198 -77.78 19.72 -27.32
CA GLN A 198 -78.41 19.15 -28.51
C GLN A 198 -79.41 18.07 -28.09
N PRO A 199 -80.67 18.11 -28.55
CA PRO A 199 -81.33 19.16 -29.33
C PRO A 199 -81.48 20.48 -28.54
N GLN A 200 -81.52 21.61 -29.26
CA GLN A 200 -81.60 22.95 -28.64
C GLN A 200 -82.91 23.12 -27.86
N LEU A 201 -82.82 23.23 -26.54
CA LEU A 201 -83.98 23.48 -25.68
C LEU A 201 -84.35 24.97 -25.75
N SER A 202 -85.57 25.27 -26.16
CA SER A 202 -86.11 26.63 -26.32
C SER A 202 -86.22 27.44 -25.02
N THR A 203 -85.94 26.81 -23.87
CA THR A 203 -85.94 27.45 -22.56
C THR A 203 -84.77 26.92 -21.74
N MET A 204 -83.53 27.26 -22.12
CA MET A 204 -82.38 27.14 -21.21
C MET A 204 -82.42 28.27 -20.16
N GLN A 205 -83.52 28.38 -19.40
CA GLN A 205 -83.47 29.10 -18.13
C GLN A 205 -82.63 28.24 -17.19
N ALA A 206 -81.33 28.56 -17.15
CA ALA A 206 -80.41 28.30 -16.07
C ALA A 206 -80.74 27.04 -15.27
N ILE A 207 -80.37 25.87 -15.80
CA ILE A 207 -80.27 24.67 -14.96
C ILE A 207 -79.04 24.88 -14.07
N GLU A 208 -79.21 25.69 -13.03
CA GLU A 208 -78.21 25.98 -12.01
C GLU A 208 -78.08 24.76 -11.11
N PHE A 209 -77.13 23.88 -11.41
CA PHE A 209 -76.72 22.86 -10.46
C PHE A 209 -75.79 23.51 -9.43
N ARG A 210 -76.36 23.89 -8.28
CA ARG A 210 -75.58 24.26 -7.11
C ARG A 210 -74.93 23.01 -6.54
N ALA A 211 -73.60 22.97 -6.46
CA ALA A 211 -72.88 21.93 -5.75
C ALA A 211 -73.32 21.96 -4.27
N LEU A 212 -74.07 20.95 -3.83
CA LEU A 212 -74.35 20.72 -2.41
C LEU A 212 -73.14 20.01 -1.82
N TYR A 213 -72.37 20.74 -1.00
CA TYR A 213 -71.48 20.14 -0.01
C TYR A 213 -72.30 19.55 1.14
#